data_AF-A0A9W8EVK0-F1
#
_entry.id   AF-A0A9W8EVK0-F1
#
_cell.length_a   1.000
_cell.length_b   1.000
_cell.length_c   1.000
_cell.angle_alpha   90.00
_cell.angle_beta   90.00
_cell.angle_gamma   90.00
#
_symmetry.space_group_name_H-M   'P 1'
#
loop_
_entity.id
_entity.type
_entity.pdbx_description
1 polymer ?
#
loop_
_entity_poly.entity_id
_entity_poly.type
_entity_poly.pdbx_seq_one_letter_code
_entity_poly.pdbx_strand_id
1 'polypeptide(L)'
;MGLSCPSSEGWGPLSPSRPVDFTTCFEHGVLVTGVNVLFLVAAIVRLRTLRRAPILPRSLVAGSLFWVKLSLAVATLAASVAELAFATFAYPTICAFTVSMGLQTLAAAAAVCLHYREQLRNRVASTPLLLFWLATVLLALMRLRTAISMDLVETQPAAVVANTLFMLAALATMALECQPKPHGLYQLPDDDEDDMEFQSPEERANVFSRWTFSWMTPLLEQGFRKPLQMADVWELSRQYRPDVATAEFQSNWLAEQKRSNPSLFRATMRTYGAAWALAGFYKLVKDLVAFLNPILLSRLIGFVSTYHTPAAEPIQNGYFYALSMFVVASVQTLAFQQHWTQNQRVNSLIKISYTTAIYRKTMALSNDARQQYNVGGIVTHMSVDSQRVADFTANFSHHLWSSPLQIVLALFLLYRTLGWTVYAGVLAMLISIPTSARLSRSMRALNKLLMGYRDQRMKIMDEVLSGIKIIKLYAWESSFIRRINEVRVKLELGTIRHYGLIQAVFSFVTTLVPFVVSFSTFGLYSLADNVSHGPLTPQLVFVALTLFNMLRFPLSFGPMVIPALLESMVSSRRIFDFLTAGEIDFAAIEREPYN
;
A
#
# COMPACT_ATOMS: atom_id res chain seq x y z
N MET A 1 6.97 33.28 -21.07
CA MET A 1 8.31 33.69 -20.56
C MET A 1 8.93 32.47 -19.89
N GLY A 2 9.79 31.74 -20.61
CA GLY A 2 10.51 30.61 -20.02
C GLY A 2 11.65 31.11 -19.14
N LEU A 3 11.96 30.43 -18.03
CA LEU A 3 13.19 30.70 -17.29
C LEU A 3 14.39 30.47 -18.23
N SER A 4 15.32 31.42 -18.27
CA SER A 4 16.58 31.24 -19.00
C SER A 4 17.41 30.17 -18.29
N CYS A 5 17.94 29.22 -19.06
CA CYS A 5 18.90 28.22 -18.60
C CYS A 5 20.32 28.74 -18.89
N PRO A 6 21.13 29.04 -17.87
CA PRO A 6 22.52 29.49 -18.05
C PRO A 6 23.47 28.43 -18.60
N SER A 7 23.09 27.15 -18.53
CA SER A 7 23.94 26.04 -18.95
C SER A 7 23.74 25.71 -20.44
N SER A 8 24.85 25.43 -21.13
CA SER A 8 24.86 24.96 -22.52
C SER A 8 24.25 23.56 -22.70
N GLU A 9 24.00 22.82 -21.61
CA GLU A 9 23.46 21.44 -21.65
C GLU A 9 21.93 21.39 -21.88
N GLY A 10 21.24 22.52 -21.78
CA GLY A 10 19.79 22.62 -22.00
C GLY A 10 18.94 22.08 -20.84
N TRP A 11 17.64 21.83 -21.13
CA TRP A 11 16.62 21.41 -20.14
C TRP A 11 16.36 19.89 -20.12
N GLY A 12 17.13 19.11 -20.88
CA GLY A 12 16.97 17.66 -20.94
C GLY A 12 17.20 16.98 -19.58
N PRO A 13 16.56 15.84 -19.28
CA PRO A 13 16.74 15.19 -17.99
C PRO A 13 18.18 14.71 -17.78
N LEU A 14 18.82 14.13 -18.79
CA LEU A 14 20.19 13.61 -18.72
C LEU A 14 21.19 14.55 -19.41
N SER A 15 22.36 14.73 -18.80
CA SER A 15 23.45 15.51 -19.40
C SER A 15 24.04 14.79 -20.62
N PRO A 16 24.22 15.48 -21.76
CA PRO A 16 24.88 14.91 -22.94
C PRO A 16 26.41 14.85 -22.81
N SER A 17 27.00 15.67 -21.92
CA SER A 17 28.44 15.83 -21.72
C SER A 17 28.97 15.10 -20.50
N ARG A 18 28.13 14.90 -19.46
CA ARG A 18 28.56 14.34 -18.17
C ARG A 18 27.98 12.94 -17.94
N PRO A 19 28.81 11.96 -17.55
CA PRO A 19 28.35 10.61 -17.30
C PRO A 19 27.49 10.53 -16.04
N VAL A 20 26.26 10.04 -16.20
CA VAL A 20 25.28 9.89 -15.11
C VAL A 20 25.05 11.16 -14.32
N ASP A 21 24.84 12.28 -14.98
CA ASP A 21 24.42 13.51 -14.31
C ASP A 21 23.13 14.03 -14.94
N PHE A 22 22.30 14.69 -14.14
CA PHE A 22 21.20 15.45 -14.72
C PHE A 22 21.75 16.77 -15.25
N THR A 23 21.07 17.36 -16.25
CA THR A 23 21.42 18.72 -16.64
C THR A 23 21.18 19.65 -15.44
N THR A 24 22.07 20.60 -15.24
CA THR A 24 21.99 21.53 -14.10
C THR A 24 20.68 22.33 -14.11
N CYS A 25 20.15 22.65 -15.29
CA CYS A 25 18.87 23.33 -15.43
C CYS A 25 17.67 22.43 -15.10
N PHE A 26 17.71 21.13 -15.43
CA PHE A 26 16.68 20.19 -14.99
C PHE A 26 16.73 19.96 -13.47
N GLU A 27 17.92 19.82 -12.92
CA GLU A 27 18.13 19.64 -11.48
C GLU A 27 17.60 20.83 -10.67
N HIS A 28 18.06 22.05 -10.97
CA HIS A 28 17.63 23.24 -10.24
C HIS A 28 16.22 23.69 -10.61
N GLY A 29 15.89 23.68 -11.90
CA GLY A 29 14.65 24.23 -12.42
C GLY A 29 13.44 23.32 -12.26
N VAL A 30 13.62 21.99 -12.30
CA VAL A 30 12.52 21.03 -12.19
C VAL A 30 12.54 20.31 -10.85
N LEU A 31 13.65 19.66 -10.48
CA LEU A 31 13.69 18.81 -9.28
C LEU A 31 13.65 19.63 -7.99
N VAL A 32 14.61 20.55 -7.80
CA VAL A 32 14.69 21.38 -6.59
C VAL A 32 13.49 22.30 -6.47
N THR A 33 13.15 23.00 -7.56
CA THR A 33 11.98 23.87 -7.59
C THR A 33 10.69 23.07 -7.33
N GLY A 34 10.52 21.92 -7.97
CA GLY A 34 9.34 21.07 -7.81
C GLY A 34 9.13 20.59 -6.37
N VAL A 35 10.20 20.10 -5.71
CA VAL A 35 10.15 19.66 -4.30
C VAL A 35 9.80 20.83 -3.37
N ASN A 36 10.42 22.00 -3.59
CA ASN A 36 10.15 23.18 -2.77
C ASN A 36 8.72 23.71 -2.96
N VAL A 37 8.19 23.76 -4.20
CA VAL A 37 6.80 24.13 -4.46
C VAL A 37 5.85 23.15 -3.77
N LEU A 38 6.08 21.85 -3.93
CA LEU A 38 5.25 20.81 -3.33
C LEU A 38 5.24 20.94 -1.79
N PHE A 39 6.39 21.17 -1.19
CA PHE A 39 6.49 21.42 0.25
C PHE A 39 5.75 22.68 0.67
N LEU A 40 5.89 23.80 -0.06
CA LEU A 40 5.19 25.04 0.28
C LEU A 40 3.66 24.85 0.24
N VAL A 41 3.13 24.15 -0.76
CA VAL A 41 1.70 23.82 -0.83
C VAL A 41 1.30 22.96 0.37
N ALA A 42 2.07 21.90 0.67
CA ALA A 42 1.81 21.02 1.80
C ALA A 42 1.90 21.76 3.16
N ALA A 43 2.87 22.66 3.31
CA ALA A 43 3.08 23.48 4.49
C ALA A 43 1.92 24.46 4.69
N ILE A 44 1.41 25.09 3.63
CA ILE A 44 0.23 25.97 3.72
C ILE A 44 -1.00 25.20 4.19
N VAL A 45 -1.26 24.03 3.61
CA VAL A 45 -2.38 23.17 4.04
C VAL A 45 -2.20 22.76 5.50
N ARG A 46 -1.00 22.33 5.88
CA ARG A 46 -0.70 21.91 7.25
C ARG A 46 -0.84 23.07 8.24
N LEU A 47 -0.31 24.24 7.95
CA LEU A 47 -0.45 25.43 8.78
C LEU A 47 -1.91 25.84 8.96
N ARG A 48 -2.76 25.70 7.92
CA ARG A 48 -4.21 25.92 8.03
C ARG A 48 -4.88 24.91 8.96
N THR A 49 -4.51 23.63 8.87
CA THR A 49 -5.04 22.61 9.80
C THR A 49 -4.60 22.85 11.24
N LEU A 50 -3.33 23.19 11.46
CA LEU A 50 -2.78 23.48 12.79
C LEU A 50 -3.41 24.73 13.42
N ARG A 51 -3.83 25.72 12.62
CA ARG A 51 -4.53 26.91 13.14
C ARG A 51 -5.81 26.57 13.90
N ARG A 52 -6.47 25.46 13.56
CA ARG A 52 -7.68 24.97 14.23
C ARG A 52 -7.40 24.06 15.43
N ALA A 53 -6.16 23.58 15.58
CA ALA A 53 -5.77 22.71 16.68
C ALA A 53 -5.55 23.50 17.99
N PRO A 54 -5.88 22.91 19.16
CA PRO A 54 -5.64 23.54 20.45
C PRO A 54 -4.14 23.75 20.71
N ILE A 55 -3.83 24.75 21.55
CA ILE A 55 -2.46 25.11 21.91
C ILE A 55 -2.04 24.30 23.13
N LEU A 56 -0.90 23.61 23.04
CA LEU A 56 -0.31 22.88 24.15
C LEU A 56 0.48 23.83 25.07
N PRO A 57 0.52 23.58 26.39
CA PRO A 57 1.24 24.42 27.34
C PRO A 57 2.75 24.43 27.06
N ARG A 58 3.34 25.63 26.97
CA ARG A 58 4.76 25.83 26.62
C ARG A 58 5.73 25.19 27.61
N SER A 59 5.36 25.12 28.89
CA SER A 59 6.18 24.54 29.96
C SER A 59 6.45 23.05 29.77
N LEU A 60 5.49 22.29 29.24
CA LEU A 60 5.72 20.89 28.89
C LEU A 60 6.52 20.74 27.59
N VAL A 61 6.24 21.60 26.63
CA VAL A 61 6.62 21.42 25.22
C VAL A 61 8.04 21.92 24.89
N ALA A 62 8.52 22.92 25.62
CA ALA A 62 9.75 23.65 25.33
C ALA A 62 10.97 23.17 26.15
N GLY A 63 11.19 21.86 26.18
CA GLY A 63 12.43 21.27 26.75
C GLY A 63 13.68 21.63 25.93
N SER A 64 14.86 21.24 26.41
CA SER A 64 16.15 21.49 25.75
C SER A 64 16.19 20.99 24.29
N LEU A 65 15.59 19.82 24.03
CA LEU A 65 15.50 19.23 22.69
C LEU A 65 14.74 20.13 21.69
N PHE A 66 13.73 20.86 22.14
CA PHE A 66 13.00 21.78 21.26
C PHE A 66 13.88 22.94 20.78
N TRP A 67 14.64 23.56 21.70
CA TRP A 67 15.52 24.66 21.35
C TRP A 67 16.66 24.23 20.44
N VAL A 68 17.20 23.03 20.65
CA VAL A 68 18.19 22.43 19.73
C VAL A 68 17.60 22.25 18.33
N LYS A 69 16.41 21.64 18.23
CA LYS A 69 15.76 21.45 16.92
C LYS A 69 15.43 22.77 16.22
N LEU A 70 14.93 23.76 16.96
CA LEU A 70 14.64 25.09 16.42
C LEU A 70 15.91 25.81 15.97
N SER A 71 17.00 25.73 16.74
CA SER A 71 18.28 26.33 16.36
C SER A 71 18.85 25.69 15.09
N LEU A 72 18.72 24.38 14.91
CA LEU A 72 19.15 23.67 13.70
C LEU A 72 18.28 24.05 12.50
N ALA A 73 16.96 24.16 12.67
CA ALA A 73 16.08 24.66 11.63
C ALA A 73 16.44 26.10 11.23
N VAL A 74 16.76 26.98 12.18
CA VAL A 74 17.23 28.35 11.88
C VAL A 74 18.60 28.33 11.19
N ALA A 75 19.50 27.42 11.58
CA ALA A 75 20.79 27.24 10.89
C ALA A 75 20.62 26.79 9.43
N THR A 76 19.66 25.90 9.14
CA THR A 76 19.35 25.53 7.75
C THR A 76 18.82 26.71 6.93
N LEU A 77 18.01 27.58 7.54
CA LEU A 77 17.55 28.81 6.90
C LEU A 77 18.73 29.74 6.62
N ALA A 78 19.62 29.97 7.58
CA ALA A 78 20.82 30.78 7.39
C ALA A 78 21.73 30.23 6.27
N ALA A 79 21.94 28.91 6.23
CA ALA A 79 22.69 28.26 5.15
C ALA A 79 22.03 28.46 3.78
N SER A 80 20.69 28.32 3.69
CA SER A 80 19.97 28.56 2.42
C SER A 80 20.05 30.02 1.96
N VAL A 81 20.06 30.99 2.89
CA VAL A 81 20.22 32.41 2.56
C VAL A 81 21.62 32.69 2.04
N ALA A 82 22.65 32.06 2.61
CA ALA A 82 24.00 32.14 2.09
C ALA A 82 24.08 31.58 0.65
N GLU A 83 23.47 30.42 0.36
CA GLU A 83 23.39 29.88 -1.00
C GLU A 83 22.71 30.84 -1.98
N LEU A 84 21.60 31.46 -1.58
CA LEU A 84 20.89 32.45 -2.40
C LEU A 84 21.77 33.67 -2.68
N ALA A 85 22.45 34.20 -1.65
CA ALA A 85 23.35 35.32 -1.82
C ALA A 85 24.44 34.99 -2.86
N PHE A 86 25.12 33.85 -2.72
CA PHE A 86 26.11 33.40 -3.69
C PHE A 86 25.53 33.23 -5.10
N ALA A 87 24.34 32.65 -5.23
CA ALA A 87 23.68 32.50 -6.54
C ALA A 87 23.37 33.86 -7.20
N THR A 88 22.94 34.86 -6.41
CA THR A 88 22.67 36.21 -6.93
C THR A 88 23.95 36.99 -7.29
N PHE A 89 25.06 36.72 -6.59
CA PHE A 89 26.37 37.30 -6.95
C PHE A 89 26.95 36.64 -8.21
N ALA A 90 26.79 35.33 -8.37
CA ALA A 90 27.31 34.59 -9.52
C ALA A 90 26.52 34.86 -10.82
N TYR A 91 25.21 35.10 -10.72
CA TYR A 91 24.32 35.30 -11.86
C TYR A 91 23.55 36.63 -11.74
N PRO A 92 23.96 37.70 -12.45
CA PRO A 92 23.34 39.02 -12.34
C PRO A 92 21.95 39.11 -12.98
N THR A 93 21.58 38.16 -13.84
CA THR A 93 20.23 38.05 -14.44
C THR A 93 19.42 36.97 -13.73
N ILE A 94 18.11 37.22 -13.52
CA ILE A 94 17.18 36.23 -12.97
C ILE A 94 17.14 35.00 -13.89
N CYS A 95 17.67 33.88 -13.40
CA CYS A 95 17.77 32.61 -14.11
C CYS A 95 17.22 31.47 -13.25
N ALA A 96 17.12 30.26 -13.83
CA ALA A 96 16.61 29.08 -13.15
C ALA A 96 17.27 28.79 -11.78
N PHE A 97 18.57 29.04 -11.65
CA PHE A 97 19.31 28.84 -10.40
C PHE A 97 18.89 29.82 -9.31
N THR A 98 18.85 31.13 -9.62
CA THR A 98 18.45 32.18 -8.66
C THR A 98 17.01 31.99 -8.16
N VAL A 99 16.09 31.61 -9.06
CA VAL A 99 14.68 31.33 -8.69
C VAL A 99 14.58 30.08 -7.82
N SER A 100 15.33 29.02 -8.16
CA SER A 100 15.37 27.77 -7.39
C SER A 100 15.88 27.99 -5.96
N MET A 101 16.98 28.72 -5.80
CA MET A 101 17.54 29.05 -4.48
C MET A 101 16.61 29.99 -3.69
N GLY A 102 15.97 30.96 -4.37
CA GLY A 102 14.98 31.83 -3.75
C GLY A 102 13.80 31.03 -3.19
N LEU A 103 13.31 30.07 -3.96
CA LEU A 103 12.23 29.19 -3.51
C LEU A 103 12.68 28.25 -2.38
N GLN A 104 13.93 27.77 -2.39
CA GLN A 104 14.50 26.98 -1.29
C GLN A 104 14.58 27.78 0.01
N THR A 105 14.98 29.05 -0.03
CA THR A 105 14.98 29.91 1.17
C THR A 105 13.57 30.13 1.71
N LEU A 106 12.58 30.33 0.83
CA LEU A 106 11.19 30.45 1.22
C LEU A 106 10.66 29.15 1.84
N ALA A 107 11.03 28.00 1.27
CA ALA A 107 10.70 26.69 1.81
C ALA A 107 11.36 26.46 3.18
N ALA A 108 12.63 26.80 3.36
CA ALA A 108 13.32 26.72 4.65
C ALA A 108 12.66 27.64 5.71
N ALA A 109 12.26 28.86 5.34
CA ALA A 109 11.55 29.77 6.24
C ALA A 109 10.18 29.21 6.65
N ALA A 110 9.44 28.63 5.70
CA ALA A 110 8.20 27.93 5.97
C ALA A 110 8.42 26.71 6.88
N ALA A 111 9.53 25.97 6.70
CA ALA A 111 9.89 24.83 7.54
C ALA A 111 10.17 25.24 8.99
N VAL A 112 10.90 26.34 9.22
CA VAL A 112 11.10 26.91 10.58
C VAL A 112 9.78 27.29 11.22
N CYS A 113 8.91 28.00 10.49
CA CYS A 113 7.58 28.37 11.00
C CYS A 113 6.72 27.14 11.33
N LEU A 114 6.78 26.11 10.47
CA LEU A 114 6.04 24.87 10.67
C LEU A 114 6.57 24.13 11.89
N HIS A 115 7.90 24.02 12.05
CA HIS A 115 8.54 23.38 13.19
C HIS A 115 8.12 24.01 14.52
N TYR A 116 8.15 25.35 14.61
CA TYR A 116 7.69 26.09 15.78
C TYR A 116 6.21 25.82 16.11
N ARG A 117 5.32 25.86 15.10
CA ARG A 117 3.88 25.68 15.32
C ARG A 117 3.49 24.23 15.57
N GLU A 118 4.11 23.28 14.89
CA GLU A 118 3.86 21.85 15.06
C GLU A 118 4.26 21.41 16.47
N GLN A 119 5.35 21.95 17.00
CA GLN A 119 5.76 21.65 18.36
C GLN A 119 4.70 22.11 19.38
N LEU A 120 4.13 23.29 19.21
CA LEU A 120 3.15 23.88 20.13
C LEU A 120 1.72 23.35 19.98
N ARG A 121 1.40 22.63 18.90
CA ARG A 121 0.00 22.28 18.57
C ARG A 121 -0.23 20.82 18.23
N ASN A 122 0.82 20.05 17.92
CA ASN A 122 0.67 18.65 17.57
C ASN A 122 1.62 17.76 18.35
N ARG A 123 1.17 16.54 18.63
CA ARG A 123 1.91 15.55 19.44
C ARG A 123 2.94 14.77 18.61
N VAL A 124 2.69 14.60 17.30
CA VAL A 124 3.53 13.81 16.39
C VAL A 124 4.39 14.71 15.51
N ALA A 125 5.54 14.20 15.06
CA ALA A 125 6.36 14.87 14.05
C ALA A 125 5.59 15.06 12.73
N SER A 126 5.79 16.21 12.08
CA SER A 126 5.04 16.59 10.87
C SER A 126 5.48 15.77 9.65
N THR A 127 4.54 15.10 8.98
CA THR A 127 4.83 14.31 7.76
C THR A 127 5.40 15.17 6.62
N PRO A 128 4.82 16.33 6.26
CA PRO A 128 5.41 17.21 5.24
C PRO A 128 6.85 17.64 5.56
N LEU A 129 7.16 17.87 6.84
CA LEU A 129 8.47 18.33 7.29
C LEU A 129 9.53 17.21 7.14
N LEU A 130 9.21 16.00 7.59
CA LEU A 130 10.13 14.85 7.48
C LEU A 130 10.42 14.48 6.02
N LEU A 131 9.40 14.51 5.15
CA LEU A 131 9.56 14.25 3.73
C LEU A 131 10.36 15.34 3.03
N PHE A 132 10.16 16.61 3.43
CA PHE A 132 10.95 17.73 2.92
C PHE A 132 12.42 17.61 3.28
N TRP A 133 12.75 17.35 4.54
CA TRP A 133 14.16 17.18 4.93
C TRP A 133 14.82 16.01 4.21
N LEU A 134 14.14 14.87 4.09
CA LEU A 134 14.65 13.75 3.30
C LEU A 134 14.89 14.13 1.83
N ALA A 135 13.91 14.77 1.18
CA ALA A 135 14.02 15.16 -0.23
C ALA A 135 15.13 16.19 -0.45
N THR A 136 15.24 17.20 0.42
CA THR A 136 16.29 18.23 0.33
C THR A 136 17.68 17.68 0.60
N VAL A 137 17.86 16.72 1.50
CA VAL A 137 19.14 16.02 1.71
C VAL A 137 19.54 15.24 0.46
N LEU A 138 18.60 14.49 -0.15
CA LEU A 138 18.87 13.74 -1.39
C LEU A 138 19.22 14.66 -2.56
N LEU A 139 18.50 15.79 -2.71
CA LEU A 139 18.79 16.77 -3.75
C LEU A 139 20.09 17.55 -3.49
N ALA A 140 20.40 17.90 -2.24
CA ALA A 140 21.66 18.56 -1.90
C ALA A 140 22.87 17.64 -2.10
N LEU A 141 22.72 16.34 -1.82
CA LEU A 141 23.72 15.32 -2.14
C LEU A 141 23.92 15.19 -3.65
N MET A 142 22.84 15.23 -4.42
CA MET A 142 22.91 15.26 -5.88
C MET A 142 23.68 16.50 -6.36
N ARG A 143 23.28 17.68 -5.91
CA ARG A 143 23.95 18.96 -6.24
C ARG A 143 25.41 18.96 -5.87
N LEU A 144 25.77 18.35 -4.73
CA LEU A 144 27.15 18.24 -4.28
C LEU A 144 27.97 17.38 -5.25
N ARG A 145 27.42 16.24 -5.69
CA ARG A 145 28.06 15.39 -6.70
C ARG A 145 28.23 16.15 -8.01
N THR A 146 27.20 16.87 -8.46
CA THR A 146 27.21 17.67 -9.70
C THR A 146 28.22 18.82 -9.60
N ALA A 147 28.38 19.42 -8.43
CA ALA A 147 29.39 20.46 -8.19
C ALA A 147 30.82 19.90 -8.21
N ILE A 148 31.03 18.67 -7.71
CA ILE A 148 32.31 17.97 -7.80
C ILE A 148 32.59 17.54 -9.25
N SER A 149 31.58 17.08 -10.00
CA SER A 149 31.76 16.63 -11.39
C SER A 149 32.11 17.74 -12.38
N MET A 150 31.74 18.98 -12.06
CA MET A 150 32.02 20.18 -12.86
C MET A 150 33.20 21.00 -12.30
N ASP A 151 33.99 20.45 -11.37
CA ASP A 151 35.13 21.12 -10.73
C ASP A 151 34.80 22.50 -10.11
N LEU A 152 33.56 22.70 -9.62
CA LEU A 152 33.19 23.94 -8.91
C LEU A 152 33.85 24.07 -7.55
N VAL A 153 34.49 23.01 -7.06
CA VAL A 153 35.30 23.06 -5.84
C VAL A 153 36.45 24.05 -5.99
N GLU A 154 37.06 24.13 -7.17
CA GLU A 154 38.17 25.05 -7.44
C GLU A 154 37.69 26.44 -7.87
N THR A 155 36.64 26.51 -8.69
CA THR A 155 36.16 27.79 -9.24
C THR A 155 35.25 28.56 -8.30
N GLN A 156 34.44 27.88 -7.48
CA GLN A 156 33.45 28.48 -6.57
C GLN A 156 33.36 27.72 -5.23
N PRO A 157 34.45 27.67 -4.43
CA PRO A 157 34.50 26.88 -3.19
C PRO A 157 33.43 27.30 -2.18
N ALA A 158 33.11 28.60 -2.09
CA ALA A 158 32.14 29.12 -1.14
C ALA A 158 30.71 28.58 -1.38
N ALA A 159 30.30 28.39 -2.65
CA ALA A 159 29.00 27.83 -3.00
C ALA A 159 28.92 26.33 -2.65
N VAL A 160 30.01 25.59 -2.87
CA VAL A 160 30.10 24.18 -2.48
C VAL A 160 30.04 24.01 -0.96
N VAL A 161 30.78 24.84 -0.22
CA VAL A 161 30.76 24.84 1.26
C VAL A 161 29.37 25.22 1.79
N ALA A 162 28.67 26.18 1.19
CA ALA A 162 27.31 26.53 1.59
C ALA A 162 26.33 25.35 1.39
N ASN A 163 26.43 24.64 0.27
CA ASN A 163 25.60 23.46 -0.02
C ASN A 163 25.90 22.28 0.92
N THR A 164 27.17 22.02 1.25
CA THR A 164 27.54 20.97 2.21
C THR A 164 27.05 21.29 3.62
N LEU A 165 27.19 22.54 4.07
CA LEU A 165 26.67 22.99 5.35
C LEU A 165 25.14 22.89 5.42
N PHE A 166 24.44 23.30 4.35
CA PHE A 166 22.99 23.13 4.25
C PHE A 166 22.59 21.66 4.34
N MET A 167 23.26 20.77 3.60
CA MET A 167 23.00 19.33 3.62
C MET A 167 23.20 18.72 5.01
N LEU A 168 24.31 19.03 5.69
CA LEU A 168 24.61 18.51 7.03
C LEU A 168 23.60 19.02 8.07
N ALA A 169 23.25 20.31 8.02
CA ALA A 169 22.25 20.89 8.90
C ALA A 169 20.85 20.30 8.65
N ALA A 170 20.47 20.06 7.39
CA ALA A 170 19.22 19.42 7.02
C ALA A 170 19.18 17.95 7.50
N LEU A 171 20.28 17.22 7.36
CA LEU A 171 20.41 15.84 7.85
C LEU A 171 20.31 15.76 9.38
N ALA A 172 20.99 16.65 10.10
CA ALA A 172 20.91 16.74 11.56
C ALA A 172 19.49 17.10 12.02
N THR A 173 18.84 18.04 11.32
CA THR A 173 17.44 18.41 11.59
C THR A 173 16.51 17.21 11.38
N MET A 174 16.69 16.45 10.30
CA MET A 174 15.92 15.24 10.01
C MET A 174 16.11 14.18 11.10
N ALA A 175 17.36 13.89 11.49
CA ALA A 175 17.68 12.88 12.49
C ALA A 175 17.03 13.19 13.84
N LEU A 176 17.05 14.46 14.26
CA LEU A 176 16.39 14.89 15.50
C LEU A 176 14.86 14.92 15.38
N GLU A 177 14.32 15.22 14.19
CA GLU A 177 12.88 15.18 13.95
C GLU A 177 12.32 13.75 13.92
N CYS A 178 13.14 12.75 13.59
CA CYS A 178 12.75 11.35 13.70
C CYS A 178 12.56 10.88 15.15
N GLN A 179 13.18 11.55 16.13
CA GLN A 179 13.05 11.16 17.53
C GLN A 179 11.65 11.50 18.09
N PRO A 180 11.02 10.55 18.80
CA PRO A 180 9.71 10.79 19.40
C PRO A 180 9.79 11.87 20.48
N LYS A 181 8.72 12.66 20.62
CA LYS A 181 8.64 13.66 21.71
C LYS A 181 8.56 12.93 23.07
N PRO A 182 9.10 13.51 24.16
CA PRO A 182 9.09 12.89 25.48
C PRO A 182 7.67 12.62 25.99
N HIS A 183 7.49 11.52 26.72
CA HIS A 183 6.20 10.95 27.13
C HIS A 183 5.33 11.92 27.98
N GLY A 184 5.93 12.82 28.76
CA GLY A 184 5.18 13.75 29.63
C GLY A 184 4.24 14.71 28.90
N LEU A 185 4.49 15.05 27.63
CA LEU A 185 3.64 15.94 26.81
C LEU A 185 2.23 15.42 26.49
N TYR A 186 2.01 14.12 26.71
CA TYR A 186 0.83 13.41 26.19
C TYR A 186 -0.27 13.24 27.23
N GLN A 187 0.01 13.57 28.50
CA GLN A 187 -0.96 13.69 29.59
C GLN A 187 -1.79 14.96 29.39
N LEU A 188 -2.98 14.85 28.79
CA LEU A 188 -3.97 15.92 28.97
C LEU A 188 -4.63 15.78 30.35
N PRO A 189 -5.09 16.88 30.96
CA PRO A 189 -5.85 16.82 32.21
C PRO A 189 -7.19 16.05 32.12
N ASP A 190 -7.67 15.76 30.90
CA ASP A 190 -8.94 15.05 30.64
C ASP A 190 -8.74 13.56 30.29
N ASP A 191 -7.49 13.07 30.20
CA ASP A 191 -7.20 11.65 29.95
C ASP A 191 -7.03 10.97 31.34
N ASP A 192 -7.91 10.03 31.71
CA ASP A 192 -7.78 9.25 32.94
C ASP A 192 -6.42 8.54 32.99
N GLU A 193 -5.76 8.45 34.16
CA GLU A 193 -4.41 7.88 34.28
C GLU A 193 -4.32 6.42 33.76
N ASP A 194 -5.43 5.69 33.78
CA ASP A 194 -5.57 4.31 33.29
C ASP A 194 -5.64 4.20 31.74
N ASP A 195 -6.04 5.27 31.02
CA ASP A 195 -6.22 5.26 29.55
C ASP A 195 -4.88 5.35 28.78
N MET A 196 -3.76 5.59 29.46
CA MET A 196 -2.46 5.88 28.83
C MET A 196 -1.58 4.66 28.55
N GLU A 197 -1.69 3.59 29.34
CA GLU A 197 -0.86 2.39 29.21
C GLU A 197 -1.27 1.55 27.99
N PHE A 198 -2.50 1.76 27.48
CA PHE A 198 -3.11 0.97 26.40
C PHE A 198 -3.21 1.68 25.04
N GLN A 199 -2.76 2.93 24.89
CA GLN A 199 -2.82 3.63 23.60
C GLN A 199 -1.89 3.01 22.55
N SER A 200 -2.42 2.76 21.34
CA SER A 200 -1.64 2.22 20.21
C SER A 200 -0.43 3.10 19.85
N PRO A 201 0.81 2.54 19.85
CA PRO A 201 2.03 3.25 19.44
C PRO A 201 2.00 3.77 18.01
N GLU A 202 1.09 3.26 17.17
CA GLU A 202 0.84 3.74 15.81
C GLU A 202 0.45 5.23 15.77
N GLU A 203 -0.28 5.72 16.77
CA GLU A 203 -0.66 7.12 16.87
C GLU A 203 0.56 8.02 17.07
N ARG A 204 1.57 7.53 17.78
CA ARG A 204 2.83 8.23 18.08
C ARG A 204 3.88 8.05 16.98
N ALA A 205 3.70 7.06 16.09
CA ALA A 205 4.64 6.74 15.03
C ALA A 205 4.75 7.85 13.98
N ASN A 206 5.99 8.24 13.66
CA ASN A 206 6.28 9.13 12.54
C ASN A 206 6.04 8.41 11.19
N VAL A 207 6.15 9.15 10.07
CA VAL A 207 5.88 8.59 8.74
C VAL A 207 6.78 7.39 8.40
N PHE A 208 8.07 7.43 8.78
CA PHE A 208 9.01 6.35 8.51
C PHE A 208 8.67 5.10 9.32
N SER A 209 8.35 5.25 10.60
CA SER A 209 7.91 4.16 11.47
C SER A 209 6.59 3.55 10.99
N ARG A 210 5.68 4.36 10.45
CA ARG A 210 4.45 3.86 9.80
C ARG A 210 4.71 3.14 8.48
N TRP A 211 5.73 3.56 7.72
CA TRP A 211 6.13 2.92 6.47
C TRP A 211 6.82 1.58 6.68
N THR A 212 7.69 1.50 7.69
CA THR A 212 8.46 0.29 8.02
C THR A 212 7.76 -0.60 9.06
N PHE A 213 6.65 -0.15 9.63
CA PHE A 213 5.93 -0.82 10.73
C PHE A 213 6.79 -1.03 11.98
N SER A 214 7.80 -0.19 12.20
CA SER A 214 8.72 -0.35 13.34
C SER A 214 8.05 -0.17 14.71
N TRP A 215 6.88 0.50 14.75
CA TRP A 215 6.09 0.65 15.98
C TRP A 215 5.53 -0.69 16.49
N MET A 216 5.45 -1.72 15.64
CA MET A 216 5.02 -3.07 16.05
C MET A 216 6.13 -3.88 16.67
N THR A 217 7.41 -3.50 16.48
CA THR A 217 8.57 -4.26 16.95
C THR A 217 8.52 -4.63 18.44
N PRO A 218 8.13 -3.73 19.38
CA PRO A 218 8.04 -4.07 20.80
C PRO A 218 7.05 -5.20 21.10
N LEU A 219 5.88 -5.22 20.44
CA LEU A 219 4.88 -6.27 20.62
C LEU A 219 5.35 -7.61 20.03
N LEU A 220 6.05 -7.56 18.89
CA LEU A 220 6.64 -8.76 18.28
C LEU A 220 7.75 -9.35 19.17
N GLU A 221 8.59 -8.51 19.77
CA GLU A 221 9.61 -8.94 20.74
C GLU A 221 8.98 -9.52 22.01
N GLN A 222 7.90 -8.91 22.51
CA GLN A 222 7.13 -9.45 23.63
C GLN A 222 6.54 -10.81 23.30
N GLY A 223 5.94 -10.96 22.11
CA GLY A 223 5.39 -12.22 21.61
C GLY A 223 6.43 -13.32 21.39
N PHE A 224 7.68 -12.95 21.12
CA PHE A 224 8.81 -13.89 21.08
C PHE A 224 9.18 -14.41 22.48
N ARG A 225 9.07 -13.56 23.50
CA ARG A 225 9.42 -13.90 24.90
C ARG A 225 8.30 -14.62 25.64
N LYS A 226 7.05 -14.23 25.41
CA LYS A 226 5.87 -14.83 26.04
C LYS A 226 4.69 -14.92 25.06
N PRO A 227 3.84 -15.97 25.16
CA PRO A 227 2.56 -15.98 24.44
C PRO A 227 1.73 -14.76 24.81
N LEU A 228 1.29 -14.00 23.80
CA LEU A 228 0.51 -12.77 24.00
C LEU A 228 -0.88 -13.09 24.54
N GLN A 229 -1.30 -12.35 25.57
CA GLN A 229 -2.67 -12.35 26.08
C GLN A 229 -3.42 -11.08 25.61
N MET A 230 -4.75 -11.04 25.76
CA MET A 230 -5.53 -9.85 25.36
C MET A 230 -5.11 -8.58 26.08
N ALA A 231 -4.64 -8.69 27.33
CA ALA A 231 -4.10 -7.58 28.11
C ALA A 231 -2.73 -7.07 27.59
N ASP A 232 -2.02 -7.86 26.78
CA ASP A 232 -0.72 -7.45 26.20
C ASP A 232 -0.88 -6.67 24.88
N VAL A 233 -2.10 -6.58 24.35
CA VAL A 233 -2.38 -5.93 23.06
C VAL A 233 -2.91 -4.52 23.32
N TRP A 234 -2.44 -3.57 22.51
CA TRP A 234 -2.90 -2.20 22.59
C TRP A 234 -4.37 -2.05 22.20
N GLU A 235 -5.03 -1.07 22.81
CA GLU A 235 -6.35 -0.66 22.39
C GLU A 235 -6.34 -0.03 20.99
N LEU A 236 -7.51 -0.08 20.35
CA LEU A 236 -7.73 0.57 19.07
C LEU A 236 -7.59 2.09 19.21
N SER A 237 -6.87 2.68 18.27
CA SER A 237 -6.83 4.13 18.07
C SER A 237 -8.24 4.70 17.99
N ARG A 238 -8.44 5.92 18.52
CA ARG A 238 -9.77 6.55 18.63
C ARG A 238 -10.56 6.59 17.33
N GLN A 239 -9.87 6.75 16.19
CA GLN A 239 -10.50 6.77 14.86
C GLN A 239 -11.08 5.41 14.40
N TYR A 240 -10.62 4.30 14.99
CA TYR A 240 -11.09 2.94 14.70
C TYR A 240 -12.02 2.39 15.79
N ARG A 241 -12.25 3.14 16.88
CA ARG A 241 -13.24 2.75 17.89
C ARG A 241 -14.65 2.80 17.27
N PRO A 242 -15.54 1.82 17.54
CA PRO A 242 -16.83 1.71 16.86
C PRO A 242 -17.75 2.93 17.05
N ASP A 243 -17.73 3.56 18.22
CA ASP A 243 -18.51 4.76 18.53
C ASP A 243 -18.18 5.92 17.58
N VAL A 244 -16.90 6.17 17.31
CA VAL A 244 -16.43 7.23 16.41
C VAL A 244 -16.57 6.81 14.95
N ALA A 245 -16.05 5.63 14.60
CA ALA A 245 -16.00 5.13 13.22
C ALA A 245 -17.39 5.01 12.60
N THR A 246 -18.38 4.57 13.38
CA THR A 246 -19.75 4.37 12.86
C THR A 246 -20.60 5.62 12.87
N ALA A 247 -20.24 6.66 13.64
CA ALA A 247 -20.99 7.90 13.70
C ALA A 247 -21.06 8.60 12.34
N GLU A 248 -19.93 8.70 11.65
CA GLU A 248 -19.86 9.33 10.32
C GLU A 248 -20.68 8.53 9.30
N PHE A 249 -20.51 7.20 9.26
CA PHE A 249 -21.29 6.33 8.39
C PHE A 249 -22.79 6.45 8.66
N GLN A 250 -23.21 6.42 9.94
CA GLN A 250 -24.61 6.51 10.32
C GLN A 250 -25.23 7.85 9.88
N SER A 251 -24.52 8.96 10.05
CA SER A 251 -24.99 10.28 9.62
C SER A 251 -25.20 10.34 8.10
N ASN A 252 -24.25 9.80 7.34
CA ASN A 252 -24.33 9.71 5.89
C ASN A 252 -25.43 8.74 5.42
N TRP A 253 -25.64 7.64 6.14
CA TRP A 253 -26.70 6.67 5.86
C TRP A 253 -28.10 7.27 6.08
N LEU A 254 -28.32 7.95 7.20
CA LEU A 254 -29.58 8.66 7.48
C LEU A 254 -29.87 9.76 6.45
N ALA A 255 -28.84 10.49 6.01
CA ALA A 255 -28.99 11.48 4.94
C ALA A 255 -29.32 10.83 3.59
N GLU A 256 -28.80 9.64 3.32
CA GLU A 256 -29.07 8.89 2.09
C GLU A 256 -30.48 8.27 2.09
N GLN A 257 -30.99 7.81 3.24
CA GLN A 257 -32.36 7.30 3.39
C GLN A 257 -33.44 8.33 3.05
N LYS A 258 -33.15 9.64 3.19
CA LYS A 258 -34.06 10.73 2.82
C LYS A 258 -34.19 10.94 1.30
N ARG A 259 -33.37 10.27 0.48
CA ARG A 259 -33.41 10.38 -0.99
C ARG A 259 -34.42 9.40 -1.58
N SER A 260 -34.94 9.72 -2.77
CA SER A 260 -35.88 8.86 -3.49
C SER A 260 -35.30 7.46 -3.83
N ASN A 261 -33.99 7.40 -4.13
CA ASN A 261 -33.27 6.17 -4.44
C ASN A 261 -32.06 6.03 -3.49
N PRO A 262 -32.26 5.50 -2.26
CA PRO A 262 -31.18 5.31 -1.32
C PRO A 262 -30.23 4.21 -1.81
N SER A 263 -28.93 4.36 -1.55
CA SER A 263 -27.91 3.40 -1.96
C SER A 263 -26.85 3.25 -0.88
N LEU A 264 -26.69 2.01 -0.40
CA LEU A 264 -25.67 1.67 0.60
C LEU A 264 -24.25 1.97 0.08
N PHE A 265 -23.98 1.66 -1.20
CA PHE A 265 -22.70 1.95 -1.85
C PHE A 265 -22.35 3.44 -1.80
N ARG A 266 -23.33 4.32 -2.03
CA ARG A 266 -23.09 5.77 -2.02
C ARG A 266 -22.77 6.29 -0.61
N ALA A 267 -23.49 5.81 0.40
CA ALA A 267 -23.22 6.17 1.80
C ALA A 267 -21.82 5.71 2.23
N THR A 268 -21.43 4.49 1.86
CA THR A 268 -20.10 3.94 2.14
C THR A 268 -19.00 4.71 1.40
N MET A 269 -19.21 5.05 0.13
CA MET A 269 -18.22 5.80 -0.65
C MET A 269 -18.06 7.24 -0.14
N ARG A 270 -19.11 7.89 0.38
CA ARG A 270 -18.96 9.21 1.01
C ARG A 270 -18.15 9.15 2.30
N THR A 271 -18.29 8.07 3.07
CA THR A 271 -17.62 7.93 4.37
C THR A 271 -16.16 7.47 4.20
N TYR A 272 -15.92 6.42 3.41
CA TYR A 272 -14.61 5.77 3.31
C TYR A 272 -13.91 5.97 1.97
N GLY A 273 -14.54 6.66 1.01
CA GLY A 273 -14.03 6.79 -0.35
C GLY A 273 -12.72 7.54 -0.47
N ALA A 274 -12.43 8.49 0.42
CA ALA A 274 -11.15 9.20 0.44
C ALA A 274 -9.99 8.27 0.85
N ALA A 275 -10.19 7.45 1.89
CA ALA A 275 -9.20 6.47 2.32
C ALA A 275 -9.00 5.36 1.27
N TRP A 276 -10.09 4.89 0.65
CA TRP A 276 -10.04 3.95 -0.46
C TRP A 276 -9.31 4.54 -1.70
N ALA A 277 -9.58 5.79 -2.06
CA ALA A 277 -8.90 6.45 -3.17
C ALA A 277 -7.39 6.61 -2.90
N LEU A 278 -7.01 6.91 -1.66
CA LEU A 278 -5.60 6.95 -1.24
C LEU A 278 -4.93 5.58 -1.39
N ALA A 279 -5.60 4.48 -1.02
CA ALA A 279 -5.09 3.13 -1.28
C ALA A 279 -4.93 2.86 -2.79
N GLY A 280 -5.84 3.36 -3.62
CA GLY A 280 -5.75 3.30 -5.07
C GLY A 280 -4.56 4.06 -5.65
N PHE A 281 -4.24 5.23 -5.09
CA PHE A 281 -3.05 5.99 -5.47
C PHE A 281 -1.76 5.21 -5.21
N TYR A 282 -1.61 4.60 -4.02
CA TYR A 282 -0.46 3.74 -3.73
C TYR A 282 -0.35 2.55 -4.69
N LYS A 283 -1.49 1.97 -5.09
CA LYS A 283 -1.51 0.89 -6.09
C LYS A 283 -1.00 1.35 -7.45
N LEU A 284 -1.41 2.54 -7.89
CA LEU A 284 -0.98 3.12 -9.16
C LEU A 284 0.52 3.36 -9.17
N VAL A 285 1.05 3.98 -8.10
CA VAL A 285 2.50 4.20 -7.94
C VAL A 285 3.25 2.87 -8.00
N LYS A 286 2.79 1.87 -7.25
CA LYS A 286 3.38 0.52 -7.25
C LYS A 286 3.43 -0.07 -8.66
N ASP A 287 2.35 0.05 -9.43
CA ASP A 287 2.25 -0.56 -10.76
C ASP A 287 3.14 0.13 -11.78
N LEU A 288 3.17 1.46 -11.80
CA LEU A 288 4.01 2.23 -12.70
C LEU A 288 5.51 1.99 -12.41
N VAL A 289 5.89 2.02 -11.14
CA VAL A 289 7.28 1.80 -10.69
C VAL A 289 7.73 0.37 -10.99
N ALA A 290 6.86 -0.63 -10.85
CA ALA A 290 7.21 -2.02 -11.15
C ALA A 290 7.65 -2.23 -12.62
N PHE A 291 7.11 -1.48 -13.58
CA PHE A 291 7.50 -1.56 -14.99
C PHE A 291 8.82 -0.84 -15.32
N LEU A 292 9.36 -0.03 -14.41
CA LEU A 292 10.70 0.55 -14.58
C LEU A 292 11.79 -0.50 -14.41
N ASN A 293 11.58 -1.53 -13.59
CA ASN A 293 12.57 -2.58 -13.32
C ASN A 293 13.01 -3.35 -14.58
N PRO A 294 12.10 -3.86 -15.45
CA PRO A 294 12.48 -4.48 -16.71
C PRO A 294 13.27 -3.55 -17.65
N ILE A 295 12.93 -2.26 -17.67
CA ILE A 295 13.61 -1.26 -18.51
C ILE A 295 15.04 -1.02 -17.99
N LEU A 296 15.20 -0.87 -16.68
CA LEU A 296 16.51 -0.72 -16.05
C LEU A 296 17.38 -1.97 -16.21
N LEU A 297 16.77 -3.17 -16.07
CA LEU A 297 17.46 -4.43 -16.33
C LEU A 297 17.94 -4.51 -17.77
N SER A 298 17.13 -4.08 -18.73
CA SER A 298 17.51 -3.99 -20.15
C SER A 298 18.75 -3.12 -20.33
N ARG A 299 18.76 -1.92 -19.73
CA ARG A 299 19.89 -0.98 -19.81
C ARG A 299 21.15 -1.52 -19.14
N LEU A 300 21.01 -2.18 -18.01
CA LEU A 300 22.13 -2.80 -17.30
C LEU A 300 22.76 -3.94 -18.12
N ILE A 301 21.95 -4.82 -18.71
CA ILE A 301 22.47 -5.90 -19.56
C ILE A 301 23.14 -5.34 -20.82
N GLY A 302 22.54 -4.31 -21.43
CA GLY A 302 23.14 -3.59 -22.55
C GLY A 302 24.52 -3.02 -22.19
N PHE A 303 24.61 -2.32 -21.06
CA PHE A 303 25.87 -1.80 -20.52
C PHE A 303 26.94 -2.90 -20.36
N VAL A 304 26.59 -4.02 -19.73
CA VAL A 304 27.52 -5.14 -19.51
C VAL A 304 27.99 -5.73 -20.85
N SER A 305 27.11 -5.81 -21.85
CA SER A 305 27.46 -6.37 -23.17
C SER A 305 28.44 -5.49 -23.96
N THR A 306 28.37 -4.17 -23.77
CA THR A 306 29.18 -3.18 -24.50
C THR A 306 30.47 -2.82 -23.76
N TYR A 307 30.63 -3.24 -22.50
CA TYR A 307 31.75 -2.88 -21.61
C TYR A 307 33.14 -3.17 -22.18
N HIS A 308 33.29 -4.24 -22.97
CA HIS A 308 34.56 -4.62 -23.60
C HIS A 308 34.76 -4.06 -25.02
N THR A 309 33.80 -3.29 -25.53
CA THR A 309 33.84 -2.73 -26.89
C THR A 309 34.29 -1.26 -26.86
N PRO A 310 34.82 -0.69 -27.96
CA PRO A 310 35.21 0.72 -28.01
C PRO A 310 34.04 1.70 -27.82
N ALA A 311 32.79 1.23 -27.86
CA ALA A 311 31.59 2.00 -27.53
C ALA A 311 31.17 1.88 -26.05
N ALA A 312 32.08 1.44 -25.17
CA ALA A 312 31.80 1.23 -23.75
C ALA A 312 31.31 2.51 -23.08
N GLU A 313 30.14 2.41 -22.45
CA GLU A 313 29.66 3.45 -21.56
C GLU A 313 30.55 3.54 -20.30
N PRO A 314 30.68 4.72 -19.68
CA PRO A 314 31.43 4.89 -18.43
C PRO A 314 30.89 3.98 -17.31
N ILE A 315 31.79 3.43 -16.48
CA ILE A 315 31.45 2.48 -15.41
C ILE A 315 30.41 3.01 -14.42
N GLN A 316 30.36 4.33 -14.26
CA GLN A 316 29.38 5.04 -13.43
C GLN A 316 27.93 4.73 -13.85
N ASN A 317 27.66 4.55 -15.15
CA ASN A 317 26.34 4.22 -15.67
C ASN A 317 25.86 2.86 -15.12
N GLY A 318 26.76 1.87 -15.03
CA GLY A 318 26.47 0.57 -14.45
C GLY A 318 26.03 0.67 -12.98
N TYR A 319 26.77 1.42 -12.16
CA TYR A 319 26.40 1.65 -10.76
C TYR A 319 25.07 2.39 -10.63
N PHE A 320 24.79 3.35 -11.52
CA PHE A 320 23.53 4.07 -11.53
C PHE A 320 22.33 3.19 -11.85
N TYR A 321 22.43 2.32 -12.88
CA TYR A 321 21.35 1.40 -13.20
C TYR A 321 21.08 0.44 -12.03
N ALA A 322 22.14 -0.10 -11.41
CA ALA A 322 22.02 -0.99 -10.26
C ALA A 322 21.37 -0.29 -9.04
N LEU A 323 21.83 0.91 -8.69
CA LEU A 323 21.26 1.69 -7.58
C LEU A 323 19.81 2.10 -7.88
N SER A 324 19.52 2.49 -9.12
CA SER A 324 18.16 2.83 -9.55
C SER A 324 17.22 1.64 -9.42
N MET A 325 17.67 0.43 -9.78
CA MET A 325 16.89 -0.80 -9.59
C MET A 325 16.58 -1.05 -8.11
N PHE A 326 17.55 -0.84 -7.21
CA PHE A 326 17.33 -0.96 -5.76
C PHE A 326 16.30 0.05 -5.23
N VAL A 327 16.40 1.32 -5.65
CA VAL A 327 15.46 2.38 -5.26
C VAL A 327 14.06 2.06 -5.79
N VAL A 328 13.94 1.68 -7.06
CA VAL A 328 12.66 1.30 -7.69
C VAL A 328 12.03 0.12 -6.97
N ALA A 329 12.79 -0.93 -6.64
CA ALA A 329 12.30 -2.09 -5.90
C ALA A 329 11.84 -1.72 -4.47
N SER A 330 12.56 -0.83 -3.80
CA SER A 330 12.22 -0.35 -2.46
C SER A 330 10.92 0.47 -2.45
N VAL A 331 10.79 1.43 -3.39
CA VAL A 331 9.58 2.24 -3.56
C VAL A 331 8.39 1.36 -3.95
N GLN A 332 8.58 0.39 -4.86
CA GLN A 332 7.55 -0.57 -5.24
C GLN A 332 7.04 -1.35 -4.02
N THR A 333 7.95 -1.83 -3.16
CA THR A 333 7.60 -2.62 -1.97
C THR A 333 6.86 -1.77 -0.94
N LEU A 334 7.33 -0.55 -0.67
CA LEU A 334 6.67 0.38 0.24
C LEU A 334 5.27 0.74 -0.26
N ALA A 335 5.12 1.12 -1.53
CA ALA A 335 3.82 1.46 -2.11
C ALA A 335 2.85 0.27 -2.06
N PHE A 336 3.33 -0.95 -2.32
CA PHE A 336 2.52 -2.16 -2.20
C PHE A 336 2.01 -2.38 -0.77
N GLN A 337 2.90 -2.26 0.22
CA GLN A 337 2.54 -2.49 1.61
C GLN A 337 1.62 -1.40 2.15
N GLN A 338 1.84 -0.14 1.79
CA GLN A 338 0.95 0.95 2.16
C GLN A 338 -0.43 0.80 1.54
N HIS A 339 -0.51 0.39 0.27
CA HIS A 339 -1.79 0.03 -0.36
C HIS A 339 -2.51 -1.07 0.44
N TRP A 340 -1.80 -2.14 0.79
CA TRP A 340 -2.37 -3.27 1.53
C TRP A 340 -2.92 -2.85 2.89
N THR A 341 -2.11 -2.17 3.71
CA THR A 341 -2.53 -1.73 5.04
C THR A 341 -3.71 -0.76 5.00
N GLN A 342 -3.71 0.21 4.09
CA GLN A 342 -4.84 1.16 3.97
C GLN A 342 -6.13 0.44 3.58
N ASN A 343 -6.06 -0.53 2.66
CA ASN A 343 -7.23 -1.32 2.30
C ASN A 343 -7.73 -2.20 3.45
N GLN A 344 -6.85 -2.80 4.24
CA GLN A 344 -7.28 -3.57 5.41
C GLN A 344 -7.90 -2.69 6.50
N ARG A 345 -7.46 -1.43 6.67
CA ARG A 345 -8.15 -0.48 7.55
C ARG A 345 -9.56 -0.16 7.06
N VAL A 346 -9.72 0.10 5.75
CA VAL A 346 -11.04 0.30 5.14
C VAL A 346 -11.92 -0.94 5.28
N ASN A 347 -11.36 -2.15 5.16
CA ASN A 347 -12.06 -3.42 5.41
C ASN A 347 -12.69 -3.41 6.81
N SER A 348 -11.88 -3.21 7.84
CA SER A 348 -12.32 -3.22 9.23
C SER A 348 -13.38 -2.14 9.50
N LEU A 349 -13.19 -0.92 8.98
CA LEU A 349 -14.14 0.18 9.14
C LEU A 349 -15.51 -0.11 8.53
N ILE A 350 -15.54 -0.64 7.29
CA ILE A 350 -16.80 -1.03 6.62
C ILE A 350 -17.49 -2.14 7.42
N LYS A 351 -16.75 -3.16 7.84
CA LYS A 351 -17.29 -4.28 8.63
C LYS A 351 -17.92 -3.78 9.93
N ILE A 352 -17.18 -3.01 10.72
CA ILE A 352 -17.66 -2.48 12.02
C ILE A 352 -18.91 -1.61 11.81
N SER A 353 -18.91 -0.77 10.76
CA SER A 353 -20.04 0.11 10.43
C SER A 353 -21.30 -0.66 10.08
N TYR A 354 -21.18 -1.64 9.19
CA TYR A 354 -22.33 -2.44 8.77
C TYR A 354 -22.85 -3.30 9.92
N THR A 355 -21.97 -3.94 10.69
CA THR A 355 -22.37 -4.73 11.86
C THR A 355 -23.12 -3.87 12.90
N THR A 356 -22.62 -2.66 13.17
CA THR A 356 -23.27 -1.72 14.10
C THR A 356 -24.61 -1.21 13.57
N ALA A 357 -24.70 -0.86 12.28
CA ALA A 357 -25.94 -0.42 11.66
C ALA A 357 -27.00 -1.53 11.66
N ILE A 358 -26.62 -2.78 11.35
CA ILE A 358 -27.50 -3.95 11.41
C ILE A 358 -27.96 -4.21 12.84
N TYR A 359 -27.06 -4.10 13.82
CA TYR A 359 -27.40 -4.26 15.24
C TYR A 359 -28.42 -3.21 15.69
N ARG A 360 -28.18 -1.93 15.39
CA ARG A 360 -29.12 -0.83 15.68
C ARG A 360 -30.47 -1.03 15.01
N LYS A 361 -30.48 -1.43 13.73
CA LYS A 361 -31.71 -1.71 13.00
C LYS A 361 -32.51 -2.86 13.62
N THR A 362 -31.83 -3.90 14.09
CA THR A 362 -32.46 -5.05 14.76
C THR A 362 -33.24 -4.62 16.01
N MET A 363 -32.72 -3.64 16.75
CA MET A 363 -33.37 -3.08 17.94
C MET A 363 -34.60 -2.21 17.62
N ALA A 364 -34.72 -1.69 16.40
CA ALA A 364 -35.80 -0.81 15.95
C ALA A 364 -36.80 -1.49 14.98
N LEU A 365 -36.61 -2.78 14.68
CA LEU A 365 -37.39 -3.49 13.67
C LEU A 365 -38.85 -3.70 14.11
N SER A 366 -39.82 -3.41 13.22
CA SER A 366 -41.24 -3.69 13.45
C SER A 366 -41.51 -5.19 13.64
N ASN A 367 -42.63 -5.54 14.26
CA ASN A 367 -43.01 -6.94 14.46
C ASN A 367 -43.19 -7.69 13.13
N ASP A 368 -43.80 -7.05 12.13
CA ASP A 368 -44.01 -7.62 10.80
C ASP A 368 -42.68 -7.90 10.09
N ALA A 369 -41.75 -6.94 10.11
CA ALA A 369 -40.43 -7.14 9.53
C ALA A 369 -39.62 -8.20 10.31
N ARG A 370 -39.77 -8.27 11.64
CA ARG A 370 -39.11 -9.29 12.47
C ARG A 370 -39.56 -10.72 12.15
N GLN A 371 -40.79 -10.91 11.68
CA GLN A 371 -41.24 -12.22 11.19
C GLN A 371 -40.58 -12.61 9.85
N GLN A 372 -40.24 -11.64 9.01
CA GLN A 372 -39.56 -11.89 7.73
C GLN A 372 -38.07 -12.20 7.91
N TYR A 373 -37.42 -11.62 8.92
CA TYR A 373 -35.99 -11.81 9.19
C TYR A 373 -35.77 -12.67 10.44
N ASN A 374 -35.49 -13.96 10.26
CA ASN A 374 -35.11 -14.84 11.36
C ASN A 374 -33.74 -14.45 11.96
N VAL A 375 -33.51 -14.84 13.22
CA VAL A 375 -32.26 -14.53 13.95
C VAL A 375 -31.01 -15.00 13.18
N GLY A 376 -31.08 -16.19 12.57
CA GLY A 376 -29.99 -16.72 11.75
C GLY A 376 -29.67 -15.87 10.51
N GLY A 377 -30.67 -15.30 9.85
CA GLY A 377 -30.54 -14.38 8.73
C GLY A 377 -29.89 -13.06 9.14
N ILE A 378 -30.29 -12.50 10.28
CA ILE A 378 -29.68 -11.29 10.84
C ILE A 378 -28.19 -11.53 11.16
N VAL A 379 -27.87 -12.64 11.83
CA VAL A 379 -26.48 -13.01 12.12
C VAL A 379 -25.67 -13.21 10.82
N THR A 380 -26.30 -13.77 9.79
CA THR A 380 -25.67 -13.92 8.46
C THR A 380 -25.35 -12.56 7.83
N HIS A 381 -26.26 -11.59 7.91
CA HIS A 381 -26.01 -10.22 7.44
C HIS A 381 -24.85 -9.57 8.20
N MET A 382 -24.81 -9.73 9.53
CA MET A 382 -23.76 -9.16 10.40
C MET A 382 -22.38 -9.77 10.20
N SER A 383 -22.29 -11.06 9.89
CA SER A 383 -21.01 -11.80 9.90
C SER A 383 -20.50 -12.16 8.50
N VAL A 384 -21.38 -12.56 7.58
CA VAL A 384 -21.01 -13.05 6.25
C VAL A 384 -21.16 -11.97 5.20
N ASP A 385 -22.34 -11.32 5.13
CA ASP A 385 -22.58 -10.34 4.07
C ASP A 385 -21.75 -9.07 4.28
N SER A 386 -21.62 -8.59 5.53
CA SER A 386 -20.76 -7.45 5.86
C SER A 386 -19.29 -7.72 5.51
N GLN A 387 -18.79 -8.91 5.84
CA GLN A 387 -17.43 -9.35 5.57
C GLN A 387 -17.18 -9.44 4.06
N ARG A 388 -18.10 -10.00 3.28
CA ARG A 388 -17.98 -10.07 1.81
C ARG A 388 -17.85 -8.69 1.17
N VAL A 389 -18.66 -7.73 1.60
CA VAL A 389 -18.58 -6.36 1.06
C VAL A 389 -17.26 -5.70 1.45
N ALA A 390 -16.82 -5.87 2.69
CA ALA A 390 -15.54 -5.36 3.18
C ALA A 390 -14.34 -6.00 2.44
N ASP A 391 -14.33 -7.32 2.29
CA ASP A 391 -13.27 -8.08 1.61
C ASP A 391 -13.18 -7.74 0.13
N PHE A 392 -14.32 -7.58 -0.55
CA PHE A 392 -14.31 -7.11 -1.94
C PHE A 392 -13.68 -5.73 -2.05
N THR A 393 -14.08 -4.80 -1.17
CA THR A 393 -13.57 -3.42 -1.18
C THR A 393 -12.06 -3.40 -0.96
N ALA A 394 -11.55 -4.18 -0.02
CA ALA A 394 -10.13 -4.17 0.33
C ALA A 394 -9.24 -4.98 -0.60
N ASN A 395 -9.68 -6.18 -1.00
CA ASN A 395 -8.81 -7.16 -1.67
C ASN A 395 -9.01 -7.23 -3.20
N PHE A 396 -10.14 -6.75 -3.74
CA PHE A 396 -10.49 -6.97 -5.15
C PHE A 396 -10.77 -5.69 -5.93
N SER A 397 -11.34 -4.66 -5.30
CA SER A 397 -11.82 -3.44 -5.99
C SER A 397 -10.77 -2.76 -6.87
N HIS A 398 -9.53 -2.58 -6.37
CA HIS A 398 -8.47 -1.93 -7.15
C HIS A 398 -7.93 -2.79 -8.29
N HIS A 399 -8.14 -4.11 -8.24
CA HIS A 399 -7.75 -5.00 -9.33
C HIS A 399 -8.65 -4.86 -10.56
N LEU A 400 -9.84 -4.24 -10.44
CA LEU A 400 -10.73 -3.96 -11.57
C LEU A 400 -10.08 -3.03 -12.61
N TRP A 401 -9.37 -1.99 -12.16
CA TRP A 401 -8.69 -1.05 -13.06
C TRP A 401 -7.19 -1.35 -13.19
N SER A 402 -6.55 -1.83 -12.13
CA SER A 402 -5.12 -2.12 -12.12
C SER A 402 -4.74 -3.31 -13.01
N SER A 403 -5.53 -4.40 -13.02
CA SER A 403 -5.20 -5.58 -13.83
C SER A 403 -5.23 -5.27 -15.34
N PRO A 404 -6.26 -4.58 -15.89
CA PRO A 404 -6.24 -4.11 -17.27
C PRO A 404 -5.05 -3.19 -17.58
N LEU A 405 -4.75 -2.22 -16.70
CA LEU A 405 -3.59 -1.34 -16.85
C LEU A 405 -2.29 -2.12 -16.96
N GLN A 406 -2.07 -3.09 -16.06
CA GLN A 406 -0.87 -3.94 -16.07
C GLN A 406 -0.78 -4.78 -17.35
N ILE A 407 -1.89 -5.36 -17.81
CA ILE A 407 -1.93 -6.16 -19.05
C ILE A 407 -1.55 -5.27 -20.24
N VAL A 408 -2.15 -4.08 -20.36
CA VAL A 408 -1.86 -3.14 -21.46
C VAL A 408 -0.40 -2.70 -21.45
N LEU A 409 0.14 -2.29 -20.29
CA LEU A 409 1.53 -1.87 -20.16
C LEU A 409 2.51 -3.01 -20.44
N ALA A 410 2.25 -4.21 -19.93
CA ALA A 410 3.10 -5.38 -20.17
C ALA A 410 3.11 -5.78 -21.65
N LEU A 411 1.94 -5.82 -22.30
CA LEU A 411 1.83 -6.14 -23.73
C LEU A 411 2.49 -5.07 -24.60
N PHE A 412 2.34 -3.79 -24.25
CA PHE A 412 3.00 -2.69 -24.95
C PHE A 412 4.53 -2.81 -24.87
N LEU A 413 5.08 -3.04 -23.68
CA LEU A 413 6.53 -3.20 -23.50
C LEU A 413 7.05 -4.49 -24.16
N LEU A 414 6.31 -5.60 -24.04
CA LEU A 414 6.65 -6.85 -24.69
C LEU A 414 6.69 -6.69 -26.22
N TYR A 415 5.66 -6.07 -26.80
CA TYR A 415 5.58 -5.84 -28.25
C TYR A 415 6.73 -4.95 -28.73
N ARG A 416 7.12 -3.93 -27.95
CA ARG A 416 8.30 -3.12 -28.25
C ARG A 416 9.61 -3.92 -28.20
N THR A 417 9.70 -4.94 -27.36
CA THR A 417 10.92 -5.76 -27.23
C THR A 417 11.02 -6.91 -28.23
N LEU A 418 9.90 -7.58 -28.55
CA LEU A 418 9.89 -8.84 -29.31
C LEU A 418 9.02 -8.78 -30.58
N GLY A 419 8.41 -7.63 -30.87
CA GLY A 419 7.50 -7.46 -32.00
C GLY A 419 6.23 -8.31 -31.87
N TRP A 420 5.77 -8.84 -33.00
CA TRP A 420 4.53 -9.61 -33.10
C TRP A 420 4.62 -11.02 -32.50
N THR A 421 5.83 -11.53 -32.26
CA THR A 421 6.07 -12.89 -31.72
C THR A 421 5.50 -13.07 -30.31
N VAL A 422 5.29 -11.96 -29.58
CA VAL A 422 4.65 -11.90 -28.26
C VAL A 422 3.28 -12.59 -28.25
N TYR A 423 2.52 -12.50 -29.35
CA TYR A 423 1.19 -13.07 -29.41
C TYR A 423 1.18 -14.60 -29.24
N ALA A 424 2.27 -15.30 -29.60
CA ALA A 424 2.40 -16.74 -29.34
C ALA A 424 2.46 -17.05 -27.83
N GLY A 425 3.27 -16.29 -27.08
CA GLY A 425 3.36 -16.41 -25.63
C GLY A 425 2.05 -16.05 -24.94
N VAL A 426 1.40 -14.97 -25.39
CA VAL A 426 0.09 -14.55 -24.85
C VAL A 426 -0.98 -15.61 -25.12
N LEU A 427 -1.03 -16.19 -26.32
CA LEU A 427 -1.95 -17.26 -26.65
C LEU A 427 -1.72 -18.50 -25.77
N ALA A 428 -0.46 -18.90 -25.55
CA ALA A 428 -0.11 -19.98 -24.63
C ALA A 428 -0.57 -19.70 -23.19
N MET A 429 -0.41 -18.46 -22.71
CA MET A 429 -0.94 -18.05 -21.41
C MET A 429 -2.47 -18.13 -21.37
N LEU A 430 -3.16 -17.62 -22.39
CA LEU A 430 -4.62 -17.63 -22.45
C LEU A 430 -5.20 -19.05 -22.48
N ILE A 431 -4.52 -20.01 -23.12
CA ILE A 431 -4.91 -21.44 -23.12
C ILE A 431 -4.66 -22.09 -21.75
N SER A 432 -3.66 -21.63 -21.01
CA SER A 432 -3.35 -22.16 -19.68
C SER A 432 -4.44 -21.85 -18.64
N ILE A 433 -5.08 -20.68 -18.72
CA ILE A 433 -6.13 -20.23 -17.80
C ILE A 433 -7.33 -21.20 -17.74
N PRO A 434 -8.02 -21.53 -18.86
CA PRO A 434 -9.15 -22.46 -18.83
C PRO A 434 -8.71 -23.88 -18.45
N THR A 435 -7.49 -24.29 -18.78
CA THR A 435 -6.94 -25.59 -18.38
C THR A 435 -6.82 -25.69 -16.85
N SER A 436 -6.18 -24.69 -16.22
CA SER A 436 -6.09 -24.57 -14.77
C SER A 436 -7.47 -24.41 -14.11
N ALA A 437 -8.40 -23.69 -14.74
CA ALA A 437 -9.76 -23.51 -14.22
C ALA A 437 -10.56 -24.83 -14.19
N ARG A 438 -10.44 -25.68 -15.23
CA ARG A 438 -11.08 -27.01 -15.26
C ARG A 438 -10.53 -27.92 -14.16
N LEU A 439 -9.22 -27.98 -14.00
CA LEU A 439 -8.57 -28.75 -12.93
C LEU A 439 -9.01 -28.26 -11.54
N SER A 440 -9.03 -26.94 -11.33
CA SER A 440 -9.49 -26.32 -10.07
C SER A 440 -10.96 -26.64 -9.77
N ARG A 441 -11.85 -26.69 -10.77
CA ARG A 441 -13.25 -27.12 -10.58
C ARG A 441 -13.33 -28.59 -10.15
N SER A 442 -12.55 -29.47 -10.77
CA SER A 442 -12.48 -30.88 -10.38
C SER A 442 -11.98 -31.05 -8.94
N MET A 443 -10.95 -30.30 -8.54
CA MET A 443 -10.44 -30.30 -7.16
C MET A 443 -11.53 -29.86 -6.16
N ARG A 444 -12.28 -28.80 -6.47
CA ARG A 444 -13.39 -28.35 -5.61
C ARG A 444 -14.48 -29.41 -5.45
N ALA A 445 -14.85 -30.09 -6.53
CA ALA A 445 -15.84 -31.17 -6.49
C ALA A 445 -15.37 -32.35 -5.60
N LEU A 446 -14.12 -32.78 -5.77
CA LEU A 446 -13.52 -33.83 -4.94
C LEU A 446 -13.39 -33.39 -3.46
N ASN A 447 -13.03 -32.13 -3.19
CA ASN A 447 -12.96 -31.62 -1.82
C ASN A 447 -14.33 -31.62 -1.14
N LYS A 448 -15.40 -31.31 -1.87
CA LYS A 448 -16.78 -31.39 -1.34
C LYS A 448 -17.16 -32.83 -0.97
N LEU A 449 -16.85 -33.81 -1.84
CA LEU A 449 -17.06 -35.23 -1.53
C LEU A 449 -16.24 -35.67 -0.32
N LEU A 450 -14.98 -35.24 -0.23
CA LEU A 450 -14.10 -35.53 0.89
C LEU A 450 -14.65 -35.01 2.22
N MET A 451 -15.19 -33.79 2.26
CA MET A 451 -15.83 -33.27 3.47
C MET A 451 -17.01 -34.15 3.90
N GLY A 452 -17.85 -34.59 2.95
CA GLY A 452 -18.96 -35.50 3.25
C GLY A 452 -18.52 -36.83 3.89
N TYR A 453 -17.44 -37.45 3.38
CA TYR A 453 -16.89 -38.67 3.99
C TYR A 453 -16.26 -38.43 5.36
N ARG A 454 -15.64 -37.26 5.58
CA ARG A 454 -15.12 -36.87 6.90
C ARG A 454 -16.23 -36.70 7.92
N ASP A 455 -17.34 -36.06 7.54
CA ASP A 455 -18.50 -35.89 8.41
C ASP A 455 -19.12 -37.25 8.77
N GLN A 456 -19.25 -38.15 7.81
CA GLN A 456 -19.71 -39.52 8.07
C GLN A 456 -18.79 -40.27 9.05
N ARG A 457 -17.46 -40.15 8.89
CA ARG A 457 -16.49 -40.75 9.81
C ARG A 457 -16.59 -40.16 11.21
N MET A 458 -16.67 -38.82 11.32
CA MET A 458 -16.78 -38.13 12.61
C MET A 458 -18.06 -38.54 13.33
N LYS A 459 -19.19 -38.62 12.63
CA LYS A 459 -20.46 -39.09 13.21
C LYS A 459 -20.35 -40.49 13.82
N ILE A 460 -19.75 -41.45 13.11
CA ILE A 460 -19.56 -42.81 13.64
C ILE A 460 -18.60 -42.79 14.84
N MET A 461 -17.55 -41.97 14.79
CA MET A 461 -16.62 -41.80 15.91
C MET A 461 -17.32 -41.27 17.16
N ASP A 462 -18.19 -40.27 17.01
CA ASP A 462 -18.95 -39.69 18.11
C ASP A 462 -19.93 -40.71 18.72
N GLU A 463 -20.62 -41.51 17.88
CA GLU A 463 -21.46 -42.63 18.34
C GLU A 463 -20.65 -43.65 19.15
N VAL A 464 -19.43 -43.98 18.73
CA VAL A 464 -18.54 -44.92 19.43
C VAL A 464 -18.03 -44.35 20.76
N LEU A 465 -17.59 -43.09 20.77
CA LEU A 465 -17.07 -42.44 21.99
C LEU A 465 -18.17 -42.24 23.02
N SER A 466 -19.37 -41.83 22.59
CA SER A 466 -20.53 -41.72 23.47
C SER A 466 -20.97 -43.07 24.03
N GLY A 467 -20.81 -44.15 23.25
CA GLY A 467 -21.19 -45.52 23.62
C GLY A 467 -20.06 -46.38 24.19
N ILE A 468 -18.90 -45.81 24.54
CA ILE A 468 -17.65 -46.57 24.72
C ILE A 468 -17.74 -47.66 25.78
N LYS A 469 -18.45 -47.41 26.89
CA LYS A 469 -18.60 -48.37 27.99
C LYS A 469 -19.34 -49.63 27.55
N ILE A 470 -20.44 -49.47 26.79
CA ILE A 470 -21.23 -50.59 26.26
C ILE A 470 -20.40 -51.39 25.26
N ILE A 471 -19.74 -50.70 24.33
CA ILE A 471 -18.91 -51.33 23.30
C ILE A 471 -17.80 -52.18 23.92
N LYS A 472 -17.17 -51.69 25.01
CA LYS A 472 -16.14 -52.42 25.77
C LYS A 472 -16.70 -53.63 26.53
N LEU A 473 -17.84 -53.47 27.19
CA LEU A 473 -18.51 -54.56 27.93
C LEU A 473 -18.88 -55.75 27.03
N TYR A 474 -19.26 -55.48 25.77
CA TYR A 474 -19.61 -56.51 24.79
C TYR A 474 -18.46 -56.92 23.85
N ALA A 475 -17.24 -56.40 24.06
CA ALA A 475 -16.07 -56.64 23.19
C ALA A 475 -16.34 -56.35 21.69
N TRP A 476 -17.11 -55.30 21.40
CA TRP A 476 -17.50 -54.92 20.04
C TRP A 476 -16.50 -54.00 19.34
N GLU A 477 -15.33 -53.71 19.92
CA GLU A 477 -14.42 -52.69 19.39
C GLU A 477 -13.98 -53.01 17.96
N SER A 478 -13.61 -54.26 17.69
CA SER A 478 -13.18 -54.71 16.36
C SER A 478 -14.25 -54.52 15.28
N SER A 479 -15.53 -54.63 15.64
CA SER A 479 -16.64 -54.41 14.72
C SER A 479 -16.77 -52.94 14.36
N PHE A 480 -16.77 -52.05 15.36
CA PHE A 480 -16.83 -50.60 15.14
C PHE A 480 -15.58 -50.06 14.44
N ILE A 481 -14.39 -50.55 14.79
CA ILE A 481 -13.13 -50.20 14.11
C ILE A 481 -13.19 -50.54 12.63
N ARG A 482 -13.72 -51.73 12.28
CA ARG A 482 -13.92 -52.12 10.88
C ARG A 482 -14.88 -51.19 10.15
N ARG A 483 -16.02 -50.83 10.76
CA ARG A 483 -16.98 -49.87 10.20
C ARG A 483 -16.36 -48.49 9.96
N ILE A 484 -15.54 -47.99 10.89
CA ILE A 484 -14.78 -46.74 10.71
C ILE A 484 -13.76 -46.88 9.58
N ASN A 485 -13.02 -48.00 9.53
CA ASN A 485 -12.01 -48.26 8.51
C ASN A 485 -12.61 -48.42 7.11
N GLU A 486 -13.85 -48.91 6.97
CA GLU A 486 -14.53 -48.93 5.67
C GLU A 486 -14.70 -47.53 5.10
N VAL A 487 -15.19 -46.58 5.90
CA VAL A 487 -15.31 -45.17 5.48
C VAL A 487 -13.93 -44.56 5.25
N ARG A 488 -12.99 -44.75 6.18
CA ARG A 488 -11.65 -44.16 6.11
C ARG A 488 -10.84 -44.67 4.91
N VAL A 489 -10.77 -45.99 4.71
CA VAL A 489 -9.89 -46.60 3.71
C VAL A 489 -10.53 -46.58 2.33
N LYS A 490 -11.80 -47.00 2.20
CA LYS A 490 -12.42 -47.12 0.88
C LYS A 490 -12.86 -45.78 0.31
N LEU A 491 -13.49 -44.94 1.13
CA LEU A 491 -14.10 -43.69 0.66
C LEU A 491 -13.14 -42.50 0.83
N GLU A 492 -12.68 -42.25 2.06
CA GLU A 492 -11.89 -41.05 2.39
C GLU A 492 -10.51 -41.09 1.75
N LEU A 493 -9.70 -42.13 2.02
CA LEU A 493 -8.34 -42.27 1.48
C LEU A 493 -8.33 -42.43 -0.04
N GLY A 494 -9.31 -43.14 -0.62
CA GLY A 494 -9.47 -43.22 -2.08
C GLY A 494 -9.70 -41.84 -2.71
N THR A 495 -10.59 -41.04 -2.13
CA THR A 495 -10.85 -39.66 -2.60
C THR A 495 -9.65 -38.75 -2.38
N ILE A 496 -8.95 -38.87 -1.25
CA ILE A 496 -7.70 -38.13 -0.99
C ILE A 496 -6.65 -38.46 -2.04
N ARG A 497 -6.50 -39.73 -2.44
CA ARG A 497 -5.55 -40.15 -3.49
C ARG A 497 -5.90 -39.51 -4.83
N HIS A 498 -7.17 -39.57 -5.25
CA HIS A 498 -7.61 -38.93 -6.49
C HIS A 498 -7.43 -37.41 -6.44
N TYR A 499 -7.78 -36.77 -5.32
CA TYR A 499 -7.55 -35.35 -5.10
C TYR A 499 -6.07 -35.00 -5.21
N GLY A 500 -5.19 -35.76 -4.56
CA GLY A 500 -3.74 -35.58 -4.63
C GLY A 500 -3.18 -35.72 -6.03
N LEU A 501 -3.70 -36.68 -6.83
CA LEU A 501 -3.32 -36.82 -8.23
C LEU A 501 -3.71 -35.58 -9.07
N ILE A 502 -4.95 -35.11 -8.94
CA ILE A 502 -5.39 -33.90 -9.65
C ILE A 502 -4.60 -32.67 -9.18
N GLN A 503 -4.30 -32.56 -7.88
CA GLN A 503 -3.47 -31.50 -7.34
C GLN A 503 -2.03 -31.55 -7.90
N ALA A 504 -1.45 -32.74 -8.05
CA ALA A 504 -0.14 -32.92 -8.67
C ALA A 504 -0.15 -32.48 -10.14
N VAL A 505 -1.19 -32.88 -10.91
CA VAL A 505 -1.38 -32.42 -12.30
C VAL A 505 -1.54 -30.90 -12.38
N PHE A 506 -2.32 -30.30 -11.47
CA PHE A 506 -2.48 -28.84 -11.40
C PHE A 506 -1.16 -28.13 -11.12
N SER A 507 -0.37 -28.64 -10.17
CA SER A 507 0.95 -28.10 -9.84
C SER A 507 1.92 -28.22 -11.02
N PHE A 508 1.92 -29.38 -11.69
CA PHE A 508 2.71 -29.62 -12.90
C PHE A 508 2.37 -28.63 -14.01
N VAL A 509 1.08 -28.48 -14.36
CA VAL A 509 0.64 -27.51 -15.38
C VAL A 509 1.06 -26.09 -15.00
N THR A 510 0.85 -25.70 -13.74
CA THR A 510 1.20 -24.36 -13.24
C THR A 510 2.71 -24.07 -13.29
N THR A 511 3.54 -25.10 -13.13
CA THR A 511 5.00 -25.01 -13.23
C THR A 511 5.48 -25.02 -14.69
N LEU A 512 4.76 -25.73 -15.57
CA LEU A 512 5.08 -25.85 -17.00
C LEU A 512 4.73 -24.58 -17.81
N VAL A 513 3.72 -23.81 -17.38
CA VAL A 513 3.23 -22.63 -18.13
C VAL A 513 4.34 -21.64 -18.53
N PRO A 514 5.22 -21.15 -17.62
CA PRO A 514 6.28 -20.20 -18.00
C PRO A 514 7.24 -20.76 -19.05
N PHE A 515 7.50 -22.07 -19.01
CA PHE A 515 8.35 -22.75 -19.99
C PHE A 515 7.68 -22.75 -21.38
N VAL A 516 6.40 -23.14 -21.46
CA VAL A 516 5.65 -23.18 -22.72
C VAL A 516 5.53 -21.78 -23.34
N VAL A 517 5.30 -20.76 -22.52
CA VAL A 517 5.26 -19.36 -22.96
C VAL A 517 6.61 -18.94 -23.55
N SER A 518 7.69 -19.20 -22.83
CA SER A 518 9.04 -18.81 -23.27
C SER A 518 9.45 -19.56 -24.54
N PHE A 519 9.21 -20.87 -24.57
CA PHE A 519 9.51 -21.72 -25.72
C PHE A 519 8.73 -21.29 -26.97
N SER A 520 7.42 -21.07 -26.86
CA SER A 520 6.59 -20.62 -27.98
C SER A 520 6.99 -19.24 -28.49
N THR A 521 7.28 -18.29 -27.59
CA THR A 521 7.67 -16.93 -27.97
C THR A 521 9.04 -16.90 -28.63
N PHE A 522 10.06 -17.45 -27.97
CA PHE A 522 11.44 -17.39 -28.50
C PHE A 522 11.65 -18.34 -29.68
N GLY A 523 10.93 -19.46 -29.73
CA GLY A 523 10.91 -20.35 -30.88
C GLY A 523 10.29 -19.67 -32.10
N LEU A 524 9.19 -18.94 -31.94
CA LEU A 524 8.61 -18.16 -33.04
C LEU A 524 9.49 -16.99 -33.43
N TYR A 525 10.12 -16.31 -32.47
CA TYR A 525 11.07 -15.22 -32.71
C TYR A 525 12.26 -15.70 -33.56
N SER A 526 12.84 -16.85 -33.22
CA SER A 526 13.98 -17.39 -33.96
C SER A 526 13.63 -17.85 -35.38
N LEU A 527 12.41 -18.37 -35.58
CA LEU A 527 11.96 -18.86 -36.88
C LEU A 527 11.46 -17.75 -37.81
N ALA A 528 10.81 -16.71 -37.28
CA ALA A 528 10.00 -15.81 -38.08
C ALA A 528 10.44 -14.33 -38.03
N ASP A 529 11.09 -13.87 -36.97
CA ASP A 529 11.31 -12.42 -36.73
C ASP A 529 12.78 -12.00 -36.58
N ASN A 530 13.73 -12.95 -36.67
CA ASN A 530 15.18 -12.68 -36.62
C ASN A 530 15.68 -11.62 -37.63
N VAL A 531 14.86 -11.25 -38.62
CA VAL A 531 15.19 -10.27 -39.66
C VAL A 531 14.79 -8.83 -39.30
N SER A 532 13.74 -8.63 -38.48
CA SER A 532 13.17 -7.30 -38.23
C SER A 532 13.73 -6.62 -36.97
N HIS A 533 13.89 -7.36 -35.87
CA HIS A 533 14.35 -6.85 -34.56
C HIS A 533 15.77 -7.32 -34.19
N GLY A 534 16.44 -8.04 -35.08
CA GLY A 534 17.80 -8.54 -34.90
C GLY A 534 17.90 -9.87 -34.14
N PRO A 535 19.12 -10.34 -33.86
CA PRO A 535 19.33 -11.64 -33.23
C PRO A 535 18.79 -11.66 -31.80
N LEU A 536 18.44 -12.86 -31.32
CA LEU A 536 18.00 -13.08 -29.96
C LEU A 536 19.15 -12.80 -28.98
N THR A 537 19.14 -11.61 -28.36
CA THR A 537 20.17 -11.21 -27.38
C THR A 537 19.75 -11.58 -25.94
N PRO A 538 20.71 -11.77 -25.03
CA PRO A 538 20.41 -11.97 -23.61
C PRO A 538 19.53 -10.85 -23.04
N GLN A 539 19.78 -9.60 -23.43
CA GLN A 539 18.99 -8.44 -23.04
C GLN A 539 17.50 -8.61 -23.36
N LEU A 540 17.16 -9.03 -24.59
CA LEU A 540 15.78 -9.25 -25.00
C LEU A 540 15.13 -10.39 -24.22
N VAL A 541 15.83 -11.51 -24.07
CA VAL A 541 15.32 -12.71 -23.38
C VAL A 541 15.01 -12.42 -21.92
N PHE A 542 15.93 -11.83 -21.17
CA PHE A 542 15.72 -11.55 -19.74
C PHE A 542 14.60 -10.53 -19.52
N VAL A 543 14.53 -9.47 -20.34
CA VAL A 543 13.46 -8.47 -20.23
C VAL A 543 12.10 -9.10 -20.53
N ALA A 544 11.98 -9.89 -21.60
CA ALA A 544 10.75 -10.57 -21.94
C ALA A 544 10.30 -11.55 -20.83
N LEU A 545 11.23 -12.34 -20.26
CA LEU A 545 10.94 -13.24 -19.15
C LEU A 545 10.39 -12.48 -17.93
N THR A 546 10.99 -11.32 -17.58
CA THR A 546 10.48 -10.51 -16.47
C THR A 546 9.08 -9.97 -16.75
N LEU A 547 8.81 -9.49 -17.97
CA LEU A 547 7.49 -8.97 -18.36
C LEU A 547 6.43 -10.08 -18.41
N PHE A 548 6.77 -11.27 -18.90
CA PHE A 548 5.87 -12.43 -18.87
C PHE A 548 5.53 -12.86 -17.43
N ASN A 549 6.51 -12.86 -16.52
CA ASN A 549 6.26 -13.15 -15.11
C ASN A 549 5.34 -12.11 -14.46
N MET A 550 5.47 -10.83 -14.84
CA MET A 550 4.56 -9.78 -14.37
C MET A 550 3.13 -9.96 -14.89
N LEU A 551 2.95 -10.45 -16.12
CA LEU A 551 1.63 -10.67 -16.73
C LEU A 551 0.87 -11.86 -16.11
N ARG A 552 1.58 -12.82 -15.50
CA ARG A 552 0.99 -14.02 -14.89
C ARG A 552 -0.01 -13.71 -13.79
N PHE A 553 0.32 -12.77 -12.90
CA PHE A 553 -0.54 -12.41 -11.77
C PHE A 553 -1.88 -11.80 -12.23
N PRO A 554 -1.94 -10.71 -13.03
CA PRO A 554 -3.21 -10.13 -13.46
C PRO A 554 -4.04 -11.09 -14.32
N LEU A 555 -3.42 -11.96 -15.13
CA LEU A 555 -4.15 -12.98 -15.89
C LEU A 555 -4.74 -14.09 -15.02
N SER A 556 -4.07 -14.47 -13.93
CA SER A 556 -4.55 -15.52 -13.02
C SER A 556 -5.57 -14.98 -12.01
N PHE A 557 -5.32 -13.78 -11.49
CA PHE A 557 -6.13 -13.16 -10.43
C PHE A 557 -7.33 -12.37 -10.99
N GLY A 558 -7.19 -11.74 -12.16
CA GLY A 558 -8.23 -10.93 -12.80
C GLY A 558 -9.58 -11.65 -12.91
N PRO A 559 -9.65 -12.91 -13.38
CA PRO A 559 -10.90 -13.67 -13.45
C PRO A 559 -11.59 -13.90 -12.10
N MET A 560 -10.87 -13.84 -10.97
CA MET A 560 -11.44 -14.01 -9.62
C MET A 560 -12.16 -12.75 -9.12
N VAL A 561 -11.86 -11.58 -9.70
CA VAL A 561 -12.44 -10.30 -9.29
C VAL A 561 -13.93 -10.21 -9.63
N ILE A 562 -14.35 -10.77 -10.76
CA ILE A 562 -15.75 -10.70 -11.22
C ILE A 562 -16.70 -11.49 -10.31
N PRO A 563 -16.45 -12.77 -9.96
CA PRO A 563 -17.27 -13.47 -8.98
C PRO A 563 -17.32 -12.75 -7.63
N ALA A 564 -16.19 -12.24 -7.14
CA ALA A 564 -16.14 -11.50 -5.87
C ALA A 564 -16.98 -10.21 -5.90
N LEU A 565 -16.98 -9.48 -7.03
CA LEU A 565 -17.83 -8.32 -7.25
C LEU A 565 -19.31 -8.71 -7.19
N LEU A 566 -19.71 -9.75 -7.93
CA LEU A 566 -21.10 -10.21 -7.97
C LEU A 566 -21.60 -10.66 -6.59
N GLU A 567 -20.79 -11.42 -5.87
CA GLU A 567 -21.12 -11.85 -4.50
C GLU A 567 -21.28 -10.66 -3.55
N SER A 568 -20.35 -9.70 -3.62
CA SER A 568 -20.42 -8.45 -2.84
C SER A 568 -21.66 -7.62 -3.18
N MET A 569 -22.03 -7.51 -4.45
CA MET A 569 -23.25 -6.81 -4.88
C MET A 569 -24.51 -7.45 -4.30
N VAL A 570 -24.60 -8.78 -4.31
CA VAL A 570 -25.75 -9.52 -3.75
C VAL A 570 -25.79 -9.39 -2.22
N SER A 571 -24.65 -9.45 -1.53
CA SER A 571 -24.56 -9.24 -0.08
C SER A 571 -24.90 -7.79 0.30
N SER A 572 -24.42 -6.80 -0.45
CA SER A 572 -24.76 -5.39 -0.25
C SER A 572 -26.25 -5.13 -0.46
N ARG A 573 -26.90 -5.81 -1.42
CA ARG A 573 -28.34 -5.69 -1.65
C ARG A 573 -29.14 -6.26 -0.49
N ARG A 574 -28.76 -7.44 0.02
CA ARG A 574 -29.41 -8.04 1.20
C ARG A 574 -29.32 -7.17 2.45
N ILE A 575 -28.15 -6.57 2.71
CA ILE A 575 -27.98 -5.62 3.82
C ILE A 575 -28.84 -4.38 3.61
N PHE A 576 -28.87 -3.85 2.39
CA PHE A 576 -29.71 -2.70 2.04
C PHE A 576 -31.19 -2.99 2.32
N ASP A 577 -31.72 -4.10 1.80
CA ASP A 577 -33.12 -4.50 1.96
C ASP A 577 -33.48 -4.59 3.47
N PHE A 578 -32.59 -5.20 4.27
CA PHE A 578 -32.75 -5.28 5.73
C PHE A 578 -32.73 -3.91 6.43
N LEU A 579 -31.78 -3.03 6.08
CA LEU A 579 -31.67 -1.70 6.69
C LEU A 579 -32.85 -0.78 6.33
N THR A 580 -33.55 -1.06 5.23
CA THR A 580 -34.76 -0.33 4.80
C THR A 580 -36.08 -0.97 5.23
N ALA A 581 -36.06 -2.09 5.94
CA ALA A 581 -37.26 -2.75 6.44
C ALA A 581 -38.05 -1.85 7.44
N GLY A 582 -39.34 -2.10 7.62
CA GLY A 582 -40.21 -1.29 8.48
C GLY A 582 -39.75 -1.25 9.94
N GLU A 583 -39.73 -0.06 10.53
CA GLU A 583 -39.35 0.18 11.93
C GLU A 583 -40.59 0.32 12.82
N ILE A 584 -40.39 0.16 14.13
CA ILE A 584 -41.42 0.44 15.14
C ILE A 584 -41.70 1.94 15.15
N ASP A 585 -42.98 2.31 15.13
CA ASP A 585 -43.38 3.70 15.32
C ASP A 585 -43.28 4.08 16.81
N PHE A 586 -42.23 4.82 17.16
CA PHE A 586 -42.04 5.33 18.52
C PHE A 586 -43.01 6.46 18.90
N ALA A 587 -43.72 7.04 17.92
CA ALA A 587 -44.74 8.07 18.16
C ALA A 587 -46.13 7.50 18.46
N ALA A 588 -46.31 6.17 18.38
CA ALA A 588 -47.60 5.53 18.58
C ALA A 588 -48.11 5.55 20.04
N ILE A 589 -47.24 5.87 21.02
CA ILE A 589 -47.60 5.93 22.45
C ILE A 589 -47.27 7.33 22.99
N GLU A 590 -48.31 8.06 23.40
CA GLU A 590 -48.17 9.32 24.13
C GLU A 590 -48.03 9.02 25.63
N ARG A 591 -46.90 9.42 26.23
CA ARG A 591 -46.64 9.21 27.67
C ARG A 591 -46.93 10.51 28.41
N GLU A 592 -48.04 10.55 29.14
CA GLU A 592 -48.31 11.66 30.06
C GLU A 592 -47.32 11.62 31.25
N PRO A 593 -46.84 12.79 31.73
CA PRO A 593 -45.99 12.86 32.90
C PRO A 593 -46.75 12.34 34.14
N TYR A 594 -46.07 11.52 34.96
CA TYR A 594 -46.63 11.02 36.21
C TYR A 594 -46.72 12.17 37.21
N ASN A 595 -47.95 12.56 37.59
CA ASN A 595 -48.22 13.61 38.58
C ASN A 595 -47.92 13.15 40.01
#